data_AF-A0A0R2FYB6-F1
#
_entry.id   AF-A0A0R2FYB6-F1
#
_cell.length_a   1.000
_cell.length_b   1.000
_cell.length_c   1.000
_cell.angle_alpha   90.00
_cell.angle_beta   90.00
_cell.angle_gamma   90.00
#
_symmetry.space_group_name_H-M   'P 1'
#
loop_
_entity.id
_entity.type
_entity.pdbx_description
1 polymer ?
#
loop_
_entity_poly.entity_id
_entity_poly.type
_entity_poly.pdbx_seq_one_letter_code
_entity_poly.pdbx_strand_id
1 'polypeptide(L)'
;MKIKKSLGRFVWNLLVWFIVANALLIMLFSYLSTKAMLTTRNETSQKGAVNTLVESNNNLHSSINQELEKIASTSVFSKSNYNSKDVRYALKMAKKGNVTMEQIEFGSTNGETITFVKLPSGFDPRERPWYKGAIKKKWRCILDKSL
;
A
#
# COMPACT_ATOMS: atom_id res chain seq x y z
N MET A 1 39.84 -62.61 46.08
CA MET A 1 38.56 -61.86 46.03
C MET A 1 38.67 -60.77 44.94
N LYS A 2 38.26 -61.04 43.69
CA LYS A 2 38.35 -60.07 42.59
C LYS A 2 37.16 -59.12 42.67
N ILE A 3 37.42 -57.89 43.09
CA ILE A 3 36.38 -56.87 43.30
C ILE A 3 35.69 -56.59 41.96
N LYS A 4 34.35 -56.71 41.92
CA LYS A 4 33.46 -56.37 40.80
C LYS A 4 33.45 -54.85 40.50
N LYS A 5 34.60 -54.22 40.28
CA LYS A 5 34.74 -52.79 39.96
C LYS A 5 34.30 -52.41 38.54
N SER A 6 34.08 -53.40 37.66
CA SER A 6 33.74 -53.19 36.25
C SER A 6 32.26 -52.84 36.02
N LEU A 7 31.34 -53.51 36.74
CA LEU A 7 29.90 -53.37 36.49
C LEU A 7 29.36 -51.99 36.90
N GLY A 8 29.80 -51.46 38.05
CA GLY A 8 29.39 -50.13 38.51
C GLY A 8 29.88 -48.99 37.60
N ARG A 9 31.09 -49.15 37.02
CA ARG A 9 31.65 -48.17 36.09
C ARG A 9 30.92 -48.20 34.73
N PHE A 10 30.49 -49.37 34.29
CA PHE A 10 29.65 -49.53 33.11
C PHE A 10 28.27 -48.89 33.28
N VAL A 11 27.59 -49.18 34.39
CA VAL A 11 26.26 -48.61 34.70
C VAL A 11 26.34 -47.09 34.85
N TRP A 12 27.37 -46.58 35.52
CA TRP A 12 27.62 -45.14 35.63
C TRP A 12 27.81 -44.47 34.27
N ASN A 13 28.65 -45.05 33.40
CA ASN A 13 28.88 -44.51 32.06
C ASN A 13 27.59 -44.51 31.22
N LEU A 14 26.75 -45.54 31.34
CA LEU A 14 25.48 -45.62 30.62
C LEU A 14 24.49 -44.54 31.08
N LEU A 15 24.41 -44.28 32.39
CA LEU A 15 23.61 -43.19 32.96
C LEU A 15 24.09 -41.81 32.47
N VAL A 16 25.39 -41.57 32.48
CA VAL A 16 25.97 -40.31 31.98
C VAL A 16 25.67 -40.11 30.49
N TRP A 17 25.86 -41.15 29.67
CA TRP A 17 25.54 -41.08 28.25
C TRP A 17 24.06 -40.85 27.98
N PHE A 18 23.18 -41.46 28.77
CA PHE A 18 21.74 -41.22 28.67
C PHE A 18 21.39 -39.75 28.96
N ILE A 19 21.97 -39.16 30.00
CA ILE A 19 21.76 -37.74 30.34
C ILE A 19 22.27 -36.84 29.22
N VAL A 20 23.48 -37.10 28.72
CA VAL A 20 24.08 -36.33 27.62
C VAL A 20 23.24 -36.45 26.34
N ALA A 21 22.78 -37.65 26.00
CA ALA A 21 21.93 -37.87 24.82
C ALA A 21 20.61 -37.09 24.92
N ASN A 22 19.95 -37.10 26.09
CA ASN A 22 18.73 -36.33 26.29
C ASN A 22 18.98 -34.81 26.22
N ALA A 23 20.07 -34.32 26.81
CA ALA A 23 20.43 -32.90 26.73
C ALA A 23 20.67 -32.46 25.27
N LEU A 24 21.38 -33.28 24.49
CA LEU A 24 21.59 -33.03 23.06
C LEU A 24 20.28 -33.06 22.26
N LEU A 25 19.37 -33.98 22.59
CA LEU A 25 18.07 -34.07 21.94
C LEU A 25 17.21 -32.83 22.19
N ILE A 26 17.13 -32.37 23.44
CA ILE A 26 16.42 -31.14 23.81
C ILE A 26 17.04 -29.94 23.11
N MET A 27 18.37 -29.86 23.07
CA MET A 27 19.10 -28.78 22.37
C MET A 27 18.77 -28.75 20.88
N LEU A 28 18.71 -29.92 20.22
CA LEU A 28 18.38 -30.01 18.80
C LEU A 28 16.94 -29.55 18.51
N PHE A 29 15.96 -30.05 19.28
CA PHE A 29 14.57 -29.63 19.13
C PHE A 29 14.36 -28.15 19.44
N SER A 30 15.05 -27.63 20.47
CA SER A 30 15.06 -26.21 20.80
C SER A 30 15.62 -25.39 19.63
N TYR A 31 16.76 -25.79 19.07
CA TYR A 31 17.37 -25.10 17.93
C TYR A 31 16.44 -25.07 16.70
N LEU A 32 15.83 -26.20 16.34
CA LEU A 32 14.89 -26.28 15.22
C LEU A 32 13.66 -25.40 15.44
N SER A 33 13.09 -25.44 16.65
CA SER A 33 11.94 -24.62 17.03
C SER A 33 12.28 -23.13 17.00
N THR A 34 13.41 -22.73 17.58
CA THR A 34 13.88 -21.34 17.56
C THR A 34 14.14 -20.86 16.15
N LYS A 35 14.76 -21.68 15.28
CA LYS A 35 15.00 -21.32 13.88
C LYS A 35 13.70 -21.14 13.10
N ALA A 36 12.73 -22.03 13.27
CA ALA A 36 11.42 -21.91 12.64
C ALA A 36 10.70 -20.63 13.10
N MET A 37 10.70 -20.37 14.41
CA MET A 37 10.10 -19.16 15.00
C MET A 37 10.74 -17.87 14.49
N LEU A 38 12.08 -17.82 14.39
CA LEU A 38 12.79 -16.66 13.86
C LEU A 38 12.49 -16.44 12.37
N THR A 39 12.39 -17.53 11.59
CA THR A 39 12.05 -17.46 10.16
C THR A 39 10.63 -16.92 9.97
N THR A 40 9.65 -17.48 10.69
CA THR A 40 8.26 -17.00 10.64
C THR A 40 8.15 -15.54 11.08
N ARG A 41 8.83 -15.14 12.16
CA ARG A 41 8.84 -13.73 12.60
C ARG A 41 9.42 -12.80 11.55
N ASN A 42 10.49 -13.19 10.89
CA ASN A 42 11.11 -12.40 9.82
C ASN A 42 10.17 -12.27 8.62
N GLU A 43 9.55 -13.36 8.18
CA GLU A 43 8.55 -13.33 7.10
C GLU A 43 7.32 -12.50 7.45
N THR A 44 6.76 -12.67 8.65
CA THR A 44 5.62 -11.88 9.14
C THR A 44 6.00 -10.40 9.27
N SER A 45 7.21 -10.08 9.72
CA SER A 45 7.69 -8.70 9.83
C SER A 45 7.81 -8.05 8.45
N GLN A 46 8.41 -8.74 7.48
CA GLN A 46 8.50 -8.25 6.09
C GLN A 46 7.11 -8.08 5.47
N LYS A 47 6.24 -9.08 5.60
CA LYS A 47 4.85 -9.01 5.13
C LYS A 47 4.08 -7.87 5.80
N GLY A 48 4.26 -7.68 7.10
CA GLY A 48 3.65 -6.60 7.87
C GLY A 48 4.08 -5.23 7.35
N ALA A 49 5.37 -5.00 7.16
CA ALA A 49 5.89 -3.74 6.62
C ALA A 49 5.37 -3.45 5.21
N VAL A 50 5.37 -4.44 4.32
CA VAL A 50 4.82 -4.31 2.96
C VAL A 50 3.31 -4.05 3.02
N ASN A 51 2.57 -4.77 3.87
CA ASN A 51 1.13 -4.61 3.99
C ASN A 51 0.77 -3.22 4.52
N THR A 52 1.49 -2.69 5.51
CA THR A 52 1.30 -1.33 6.00
C THR A 52 1.57 -0.29 4.91
N LEU A 53 2.59 -0.48 4.07
CA LEU A 53 2.86 0.41 2.94
C LEU A 53 1.73 0.35 1.89
N VAL A 54 1.29 -0.85 1.53
CA VAL A 54 0.18 -1.05 0.58
C VAL A 54 -1.12 -0.44 1.12
N GLU A 55 -1.42 -0.66 2.39
CA GLU A 55 -2.59 -0.11 3.06
C GLU A 55 -2.53 1.42 3.14
N SER A 56 -1.37 1.99 3.49
CA SER A 56 -1.15 3.43 3.46
C SER A 56 -1.37 4.02 2.07
N ASN A 57 -0.83 3.38 1.03
CA ASN A 57 -1.02 3.80 -0.36
C ASN A 57 -2.49 3.71 -0.79
N ASN A 58 -3.18 2.62 -0.43
CA ASN A 58 -4.60 2.45 -0.71
C ASN A 58 -5.46 3.49 0.00
N ASN A 59 -5.15 3.79 1.27
CA ASN A 59 -5.83 4.82 2.04
C ASN A 59 -5.62 6.20 1.41
N LEU A 60 -4.40 6.53 1.00
CA LEU A 60 -4.09 7.79 0.31
C LEU A 60 -4.88 7.93 -1.00
N HIS A 61 -4.87 6.89 -1.85
CA HIS A 61 -5.67 6.90 -3.08
C HIS A 61 -7.17 7.00 -2.81
N SER A 62 -7.67 6.28 -1.81
CA SER A 62 -9.10 6.29 -1.44
C SER A 62 -9.53 7.69 -0.98
N SER A 63 -8.77 8.32 -0.09
CA SER A 63 -9.06 9.68 0.38
C SER A 63 -9.00 10.71 -0.74
N ILE A 64 -8.02 10.61 -1.64
CA ILE A 64 -7.92 11.48 -2.83
C ILE A 64 -9.14 11.28 -3.74
N ASN A 65 -9.53 10.03 -4.02
CA ASN A 65 -10.67 9.73 -4.87
C ASN A 65 -11.99 10.27 -4.28
N GLN A 66 -12.20 10.09 -2.97
CA GLN A 66 -13.38 10.63 -2.29
C GLN A 66 -13.45 12.16 -2.38
N GLU A 67 -12.32 12.85 -2.20
CA GLU A 67 -12.27 14.31 -2.30
C GLU A 67 -12.52 14.77 -3.75
N LEU A 68 -11.92 14.08 -4.74
CA LEU A 68 -12.15 14.37 -6.16
C LEU A 68 -13.61 14.15 -6.55
N GLU A 69 -14.25 13.07 -6.08
CA GLU A 69 -15.68 12.81 -6.31
C GLU A 69 -16.55 13.89 -5.67
N LYS A 70 -16.24 14.30 -4.45
CA LYS A 70 -16.95 15.37 -3.75
C LYS A 70 -16.86 16.68 -4.52
N ILE A 71 -15.67 17.07 -4.97
CA ILE A 71 -15.44 18.28 -5.75
C ILE A 71 -16.18 18.21 -7.10
N ALA A 72 -16.06 17.08 -7.82
CA ALA A 72 -16.72 16.89 -9.10
C ALA A 72 -18.25 16.87 -9.02
N SER A 73 -18.81 16.48 -7.87
CA SER A 73 -20.25 16.53 -7.62
C SER A 73 -20.79 17.95 -7.42
N THR A 74 -19.92 18.95 -7.23
CA THR A 74 -20.36 20.33 -7.04
C THR A 74 -20.89 20.94 -8.34
N SER A 75 -21.78 21.92 -8.20
CA SER A 75 -22.43 22.61 -9.33
C SER A 75 -21.46 23.39 -10.24
N VAL A 76 -20.20 23.55 -9.82
CA VAL A 76 -19.14 24.19 -10.61
C VAL A 76 -18.70 23.30 -11.78
N PHE A 77 -18.77 21.97 -11.62
CA PHE A 77 -18.28 21.00 -12.61
C PHE A 77 -19.41 20.25 -13.36
N SER A 78 -20.66 20.36 -12.91
CA SER A 78 -21.81 19.65 -13.49
C SER A 78 -22.67 20.50 -14.42
N LYS A 79 -22.35 21.79 -14.60
CA LYS A 79 -23.03 22.68 -15.56
C LYS A 79 -22.46 22.47 -16.95
N SER A 80 -23.33 22.42 -17.96
CA SER A 80 -22.96 22.37 -19.38
C SER A 80 -22.09 23.57 -19.80
N ASN A 81 -22.38 24.75 -19.24
CA ASN A 81 -21.58 25.97 -19.42
C ASN A 81 -20.84 26.32 -18.12
N TYR A 82 -19.76 25.59 -17.84
CA TYR A 82 -18.92 25.89 -16.68
C TYR A 82 -18.21 27.23 -16.84
N ASN A 83 -18.01 27.94 -15.73
CA ASN A 83 -17.20 29.16 -15.71
C ASN A 83 -15.74 28.79 -15.38
N SER A 84 -14.82 29.08 -16.30
CA SER A 84 -13.40 28.77 -16.13
C SER A 84 -12.76 29.40 -14.88
N LYS A 85 -13.21 30.58 -14.44
CA LYS A 85 -12.72 31.23 -13.21
C LYS A 85 -13.19 30.48 -11.96
N ASP A 86 -14.45 30.06 -11.95
CA ASP A 86 -15.04 29.32 -10.82
C ASP A 86 -14.42 27.93 -10.70
N VAL A 87 -14.22 27.24 -11.83
CA VAL A 87 -13.49 25.97 -11.87
C VAL A 87 -12.06 26.16 -11.35
N ARG A 88 -11.33 27.16 -11.85
CA ARG A 88 -9.96 27.43 -11.37
C ARG A 88 -9.90 27.76 -9.88
N TYR A 89 -10.91 28.48 -9.36
CA TYR A 89 -11.02 28.77 -7.93
C TYR A 89 -11.31 27.50 -7.11
N ALA A 90 -12.24 26.66 -7.56
CA ALA A 90 -12.55 25.39 -6.90
C ALA A 90 -11.33 24.46 -6.86
N LEU A 91 -10.59 24.33 -7.98
CA LEU A 91 -9.34 23.56 -8.04
C LEU A 91 -8.28 24.13 -7.09
N LYS A 92 -8.20 25.46 -6.94
CA LYS A 92 -7.27 26.12 -6.01
C LYS A 92 -7.62 25.81 -4.56
N MET A 93 -8.90 25.79 -4.22
CA MET A 93 -9.35 25.45 -2.87
C MET A 93 -9.12 23.98 -2.55
N ALA A 94 -9.40 23.09 -3.50
CA ALA A 94 -9.07 21.67 -3.39
C ALA A 94 -7.57 21.43 -3.12
N LYS A 95 -6.70 22.04 -3.93
CA LYS A 95 -5.24 21.95 -3.75
C LYS A 95 -4.76 22.55 -2.42
N LYS A 96 -5.39 23.62 -1.94
CA LYS A 96 -5.08 24.20 -0.62
C LYS A 96 -5.55 23.31 0.53
N GLY A 97 -6.67 22.63 0.37
CA GLY A 97 -7.21 21.70 1.37
C GLY A 97 -6.41 20.40 1.48
N ASN A 98 -5.67 20.02 0.44
CA ASN A 98 -4.88 18.81 0.40
C ASN A 98 -3.44 19.04 -0.08
N VAL A 99 -2.51 19.12 0.87
CA VAL A 99 -1.07 19.34 0.60
C VAL A 99 -0.37 18.16 -0.09
N THR A 100 -0.98 16.96 -0.13
CA THR A 100 -0.39 15.80 -0.81
C THR A 100 -0.68 15.79 -2.32
N MET A 101 -1.64 16.60 -2.78
CA MET A 101 -1.92 16.76 -4.21
C MET A 101 -0.91 17.71 -4.86
N GLU A 102 0.08 17.14 -5.55
CA GLU A 102 1.06 17.92 -6.31
C GLU A 102 0.41 18.77 -7.40
N GLN A 103 -0.57 18.20 -8.11
CA GLN A 103 -1.23 18.82 -9.24
C GLN A 103 -2.70 18.43 -9.29
N ILE A 104 -3.53 19.38 -9.72
CA ILE A 104 -4.95 19.17 -9.97
C ILE A 104 -5.32 19.94 -11.24
N GLU A 105 -6.04 19.28 -12.12
CA GLU A 105 -6.38 19.80 -13.44
C GLU A 105 -7.82 19.44 -13.79
N PHE A 106 -8.42 20.26 -14.63
CA PHE A 106 -9.73 19.99 -15.24
C PHE A 106 -9.55 19.93 -16.75
N GLY A 107 -10.09 18.88 -17.36
CA GLY A 107 -10.11 18.70 -18.82
C GLY A 107 -11.54 18.56 -19.32
N SER A 108 -11.96 19.44 -20.22
CA SER A 108 -13.30 19.44 -20.79
C SER A 108 -13.43 18.51 -22.00
N THR A 109 -14.66 18.12 -22.34
CA THR A 109 -15.00 17.37 -23.57
C THR A 109 -14.68 18.16 -24.84
N ASN A 110 -14.67 19.49 -24.77
CA ASN A 110 -14.29 20.37 -25.88
C ASN A 110 -12.75 20.51 -26.05
N GLY A 111 -11.94 19.91 -25.16
CA GLY A 111 -10.48 19.98 -25.21
C GLY A 111 -9.86 21.12 -24.38
N GLU A 112 -10.67 21.95 -23.73
CA GLU A 112 -10.14 22.97 -22.80
C GLU A 112 -9.50 22.32 -21.57
N THR A 113 -8.38 22.89 -21.12
CA THR A 113 -7.70 22.47 -19.90
C THR A 113 -7.53 23.64 -18.94
N ILE A 114 -7.93 23.44 -17.69
CA ILE A 114 -7.70 24.41 -16.60
C ILE A 114 -6.70 23.78 -15.64
N THR A 115 -5.54 24.42 -15.50
CA THR A 115 -4.43 23.97 -14.64
C THR A 115 -3.67 25.17 -14.07
N PHE A 116 -2.71 24.88 -13.19
CA PHE A 116 -1.81 25.87 -12.60
C PHE A 116 -0.42 25.88 -13.25
N VAL A 117 -0.13 24.94 -14.15
CA VAL A 117 1.16 24.82 -14.84
C VAL A 117 1.07 25.27 -16.29
N LYS A 118 2.19 25.70 -16.86
CA LYS A 118 2.27 26.05 -18.28
C LYS A 118 2.27 24.77 -19.11
N LEU A 119 1.29 24.62 -20.00
CA LEU A 119 1.15 23.47 -20.89
C LEU A 119 1.93 23.69 -22.20
N PRO A 120 2.43 22.61 -22.85
CA PRO A 120 3.02 22.71 -24.17
C PRO A 120 1.97 23.08 -25.23
N SER A 121 2.43 23.60 -26.38
CA SER A 121 1.56 23.86 -27.52
C SER A 121 0.91 22.56 -28.01
N GLY A 122 -0.39 22.60 -28.32
CA GLY A 122 -1.15 21.43 -28.77
C GLY A 122 -1.53 20.42 -27.70
N PHE A 123 -1.42 20.76 -26.41
CA PHE A 123 -1.89 19.90 -25.33
C PHE A 123 -3.40 19.65 -25.43
N ASP A 124 -3.80 18.37 -25.54
CA ASP A 124 -5.19 17.93 -25.48
C ASP A 124 -5.40 17.02 -24.26
N PRO A 125 -6.31 17.37 -23.31
CA PRO A 125 -6.58 16.54 -22.16
C PRO A 125 -7.20 15.19 -22.54
N ARG A 126 -7.93 15.11 -23.66
CA ARG A 126 -8.69 13.92 -24.09
C ARG A 126 -7.81 12.77 -24.56
N GLU A 127 -6.60 13.09 -25.01
CA GLU A 127 -5.62 12.08 -25.42
C GLU A 127 -4.93 11.42 -24.22
N ARG A 128 -4.99 12.05 -23.05
CA ARG A 128 -4.23 11.65 -21.87
C ARG A 128 -4.80 10.37 -21.24
N PRO A 129 -3.92 9.47 -20.72
CA PRO A 129 -4.38 8.24 -20.06
C PRO A 129 -5.33 8.48 -18.88
N TRP A 130 -5.13 9.55 -18.11
CA TRP A 130 -5.99 9.89 -16.97
C TRP A 130 -7.42 10.25 -17.43
N TYR A 131 -7.55 10.98 -18.55
CA TYR A 131 -8.85 11.36 -19.09
C TYR A 131 -9.58 10.14 -19.64
N LYS A 132 -8.91 9.35 -20.50
CA LYS A 132 -9.46 8.10 -21.03
C LYS A 132 -9.84 7.12 -19.92
N GLY A 133 -9.04 7.06 -18.86
CA GLY A 133 -9.29 6.25 -17.67
C GLY A 133 -10.53 6.69 -16.89
N ALA A 134 -10.72 8.00 -16.71
CA ALA A 134 -11.89 8.57 -16.04
C ALA A 134 -13.19 8.24 -16.80
N ILE A 135 -13.18 8.46 -18.12
CA ILE A 135 -14.32 8.16 -19.02
C ILE A 135 -14.66 6.67 -18.99
N LYS A 136 -13.66 5.78 -19.13
CA LYS A 136 -13.85 4.32 -19.19
C LYS A 136 -14.45 3.75 -17.91
N LYS A 137 -14.02 4.24 -16.75
CA LYS A 137 -14.49 3.78 -15.44
C LYS A 137 -15.78 4.46 -14.96
N LYS A 138 -16.41 5.31 -15.79
CA LYS A 138 -17.57 6.15 -15.42
C LYS A 138 -17.34 6.91 -14.10
N TRP A 139 -16.09 7.32 -13.81
CA TRP A 139 -15.89 8.24 -12.69
C TRP A 139 -16.70 9.49 -13.03
N ARG A 140 -17.59 9.91 -12.13
CA ARG A 140 -18.47 11.08 -12.30
C ARG A 140 -17.70 12.41 -12.38
N CYS A 141 -16.37 12.35 -12.52
CA CYS A 141 -15.55 13.45 -12.95
C CYS A 141 -15.60 13.52 -14.48
N ILE A 142 -16.53 14.34 -14.98
CA ILE A 142 -16.64 14.84 -16.36
C ILE A 142 -17.31 13.84 -17.32
N LEU A 143 -18.63 13.81 -17.29
CA LEU A 143 -19.42 13.71 -18.51
C LEU A 143 -20.51 14.77 -18.42
N ASP A 144 -20.27 15.88 -19.11
CA ASP A 144 -21.34 16.73 -19.61
C ASP A 144 -22.39 15.81 -20.26
N LYS A 145 -23.59 15.77 -19.68
CA LYS A 145 -24.75 15.13 -20.31
C LYS A 145 -25.28 16.11 -21.36
N SER A 146 -24.61 16.16 -22.49
CA SER A 146 -25.15 16.69 -23.74
C SER A 146 -25.27 15.55 -24.77
N LEU A 147 -26.06 14.54 -24.41
CA LEU A 147 -26.78 13.64 -25.32
C LEU A 147 -28.15 13.34 -24.71
#